data_AF-A0A170VLI4-F1
#
_entry.id   AF-A0A170VLI4-F1
#
_cell.length_a   1.000
_cell.length_b   1.000
_cell.length_c   1.000
_cell.angle_alpha   90.00
_cell.angle_beta   90.00
_cell.angle_gamma   90.00
#
_symmetry.space_group_name_H-M   'P 1'
#
loop_
_entity.id
_entity.type
_entity.pdbx_description
1 polymer ?
#
loop_
_entity_poly.entity_id
_entity_poly.type
_entity_poly.pdbx_seq_one_letter_code
_entity_poly.pdbx_strand_id
1 'polypeptide(L)' 'VVMASSPETCSQMVHALVTMIMPLIYCGEHRPYFTIHDMEFKEYTKTTQPPPPTIIGVTNPFFSKTLQHWPHIIKFT' A
#
# COMPACT_ATOMS: atom_id res chain seq x y z
N VAL A 1 3.66 -1.26 1.89
CA VAL A 1 3.09 0.09 1.66
C VAL A 1 4.00 0.88 0.75
N VAL A 2 3.45 1.49 -0.30
CA VAL A 2 4.14 2.43 -1.20
C VAL A 2 3.67 3.84 -0.85
N MET A 3 4.58 4.72 -0.46
CA MET A 3 4.29 6.13 -0.16
C MET A 3 4.95 7.01 -1.22
N ALA A 4 4.19 7.89 -1.84
CA ALA A 4 4.71 8.85 -2.83
C ALA A 4 4.02 10.21 -2.71
N SER A 5 4.54 11.23 -3.39
CA SER A 5 3.99 12.59 -3.39
C SER A 5 2.73 12.75 -4.25
N SER A 6 2.46 11.83 -5.19
CA SER A 6 1.29 11.89 -6.08
C SER A 6 0.59 10.53 -6.24
N PRO A 7 -0.74 10.51 -6.51
CA PRO A 7 -1.48 9.27 -6.75
C PRO A 7 -0.97 8.51 -7.98
N GLU A 8 -0.46 9.23 -8.98
CA GLU A 8 0.12 8.66 -10.18
C GLU A 8 1.38 7.86 -9.85
N THR A 9 2.34 8.46 -9.15
CA THR A 9 3.61 7.82 -8.81
C THR A 9 3.40 6.60 -7.92
N CYS A 10 2.53 6.68 -6.91
CA CYS A 10 2.26 5.50 -6.07
C CYS A 10 1.54 4.40 -6.86
N SER A 11 0.56 4.73 -7.69
CA SER A 11 -0.18 3.74 -8.49
C SER A 11 0.72 3.02 -9.49
N GLN A 12 1.57 3.76 -10.19
CA GLN A 12 2.54 3.19 -11.14
C GLN A 12 3.50 2.22 -10.43
N MET A 13 4.00 2.58 -9.25
CA MET A 13 4.89 1.71 -8.51
C MET A 13 4.19 0.45 -7.99
N VAL A 14 2.95 0.57 -7.49
CA VAL A 14 2.15 -0.61 -7.08
C VAL A 14 1.98 -1.55 -8.28
N HIS A 15 1.66 -1.02 -9.45
CA HIS A 15 1.52 -1.81 -10.67
C HIS A 15 2.85 -2.44 -11.11
N ALA A 16 3.97 -1.71 -11.02
CA ALA A 16 5.30 -2.23 -11.33
C ALA A 16 5.67 -3.40 -10.39
N LEU A 17 5.39 -3.30 -9.09
CA LEU A 17 5.61 -4.37 -8.12
C LEU A 17 4.85 -5.65 -8.47
N VAL A 18 3.56 -5.52 -8.83
CA VAL A 18 2.74 -6.66 -9.25
C VAL A 18 3.27 -7.26 -10.55
N THR A 19 3.64 -6.42 -11.52
CA THR A 19 4.13 -6.86 -12.83
C THR A 19 5.49 -7.54 -12.74
N MET A 20 6.36 -7.14 -11.80
CA MET A 20 7.65 -7.79 -11.58
C MET A 20 7.56 -9.27 -11.16
N ILE A 21 6.39 -9.70 -10.68
CA ILE A 21 6.13 -11.10 -10.28
C ILE A 21 5.84 -11.99 -11.51
N MET A 22 5.55 -11.39 -12.67
CA MET A 22 5.29 -12.12 -13.90
C MET A 22 6.46 -13.06 -14.28
N PRO A 23 6.16 -14.26 -14.83
CA PRO A 23 4.85 -14.74 -15.29
C PRO A 23 3.94 -15.30 -14.18
N LEU A 24 4.36 -15.25 -12.91
CA LEU A 24 3.52 -15.69 -11.80
C LEU A 24 2.42 -14.65 -11.51
N ILE A 25 1.24 -15.13 -11.12
CA ILE A 25 0.11 -14.27 -10.74
C ILE A 25 0.31 -13.85 -9.29
N TYR A 26 0.28 -12.54 -9.04
CA TYR A 26 0.18 -12.04 -7.68
C TYR A 26 -1.22 -12.34 -7.12
N CYS A 27 -1.30 -13.25 -6.14
CA CYS A 27 -2.56 -13.68 -5.53
C CYS A 27 -3.03 -12.78 -4.37
N GLY A 28 -2.24 -11.78 -3.97
CA GLY A 28 -2.63 -10.81 -2.95
C GLY A 28 -3.49 -9.68 -3.53
N GLU A 29 -4.20 -8.97 -2.67
CA GLU A 29 -4.86 -7.74 -3.10
C GLU A 29 -3.84 -6.63 -3.37
N HIS A 30 -4.15 -5.74 -4.30
CA HIS A 30 -3.38 -4.51 -4.47
C HIS A 30 -4.33 -3.32 -4.61
N ARG A 31 -3.99 -2.22 -3.93
CA ARG A 31 -4.69 -0.94 -3.98
C ARG A 31 -3.72 0.10 -4.53
N PRO A 32 -3.75 0.40 -5.84
CA PRO A 32 -2.83 1.36 -6.45
C PRO A 32 -2.87 2.73 -5.77
N TYR A 33 -4.06 3.14 -5.35
CA TYR A 33 -4.27 4.34 -4.55
C TYR A 33 -5.29 4.06 -3.44
N PHE A 34 -4.86 4.22 -2.19
CA PHE A 34 -5.63 3.99 -0.98
C PHE A 34 -5.67 5.28 -0.15
N THR A 35 -6.85 5.59 0.35
CA THR A 35 -7.17 6.84 1.02
C THR A 35 -7.77 6.58 2.40
N ILE A 36 -7.87 7.64 3.20
CA ILE A 36 -8.52 7.58 4.51
C ILE A 36 -10.04 7.41 4.42
N HIS A 37 -10.61 7.63 3.24
CA HIS A 37 -12.05 7.56 2.98
C HIS A 37 -12.50 6.17 2.53
N ASP A 38 -11.55 5.27 2.23
CA ASP A 38 -11.86 3.89 1.92
C ASP A 38 -12.49 3.17 3.12
N MET A 39 -13.53 2.38 2.87
CA MET A 39 -14.29 1.70 3.92
C MET A 39 -13.40 0.75 4.75
N GLU A 40 -12.42 0.13 4.11
CA GLU A 40 -11.48 -0.79 4.76
C GLU A 40 -10.35 -0.10 5.54
N PHE A 41 -10.27 1.23 5.55
CA PHE A 41 -9.23 1.97 6.27
C PHE A 41 -9.07 1.55 7.72
N LYS A 42 -10.20 1.28 8.41
CA LYS A 42 -10.16 0.80 9.79
C LYS A 42 -9.50 -0.58 9.91
N GLU A 43 -9.70 -1.47 8.95
CA GLU A 43 -9.11 -2.81 8.97
C GLU A 43 -7.60 -2.76 8.71
N TYR A 44 -7.15 -1.98 7.72
CA TYR A 44 -5.74 -1.85 7.35
C TYR A 44 -4.87 -1.16 8.42
N THR A 45 -5.49 -0.46 9.36
CA THR A 45 -4.80 0.31 10.41
C THR A 45 -4.81 -0.37 11.78
N LYS A 46 -5.50 -1.51 11.94
CA LYS A 46 -5.48 -2.30 13.18
C LYS A 46 -4.09 -2.89 13.42
N THR A 47 -3.59 -2.72 14.64
CA THR A 47 -2.32 -3.30 15.11
C THR A 47 -2.49 -4.66 15.79
N THR A 48 -3.73 -5.08 16.04
CA THR A 48 -4.05 -6.33 16.76
C THR A 48 -3.91 -7.58 15.90
N GLN A 49 -3.81 -7.42 14.59
CA GLN A 49 -3.67 -8.51 13.62
C GLN A 49 -2.52 -8.19 12.66
N PRO A 50 -1.86 -9.21 12.10
CA PRO A 50 -0.89 -9.00 11.05
C PRO A 50 -1.59 -8.34 9.84
N PRO A 51 -0.90 -7.42 9.14
CA PRO A 51 -1.46 -6.81 7.95
C PRO A 51 -1.76 -7.88 6.88
N PRO A 52 -2.84 -7.73 6.10
CA PRO A 52 -3.16 -8.65 5.02
C PRO A 52 -2.05 -8.67 3.96
N PRO A 53 -1.92 -9.74 3.15
CA PRO A 53 -0.98 -9.81 2.04
C PRO A 53 -1.44 -8.87 0.92
N THR A 54 -1.21 -7.56 1.12
CA THR A 54 -1.67 -6.49 0.23
C THR A 54 -0.57 -5.48 -0.07
N ILE A 55 -0.53 -5.00 -1.31
CA ILE A 55 0.28 -3.84 -1.70
C ILE A 55 -0.66 -2.63 -1.78
N ILE A 56 -0.46 -1.63 -0.91
CA ILE A 56 -1.23 -0.38 -0.93
C ILE A 56 -0.32 0.80 -1.27
N GLY A 57 -0.78 1.64 -2.21
CA GLY A 57 -0.18 2.93 -2.56
C GLY A 57 -0.92 4.07 -1.87
N VAL A 58 -0.18 4.98 -1.25
CA VAL A 58 -0.74 6.11 -0.49
C VAL A 58 0.05 7.38 -0.75
N THR A 59 -0.61 8.54 -0.62
CA THR A 59 0.08 9.85 -0.71
C THR A 59 0.08 10.63 0.58
N ASN A 60 -0.87 10.36 1.47
CA ASN A 60 -1.02 11.14 2.69
C ASN A 60 0.07 10.76 3.72
N PRO A 61 0.90 11.72 4.18
CA PRO A 61 1.95 11.45 5.18
C PRO A 61 1.41 10.89 6.50
N PHE A 62 0.12 11.06 6.79
CA PHE A 62 -0.57 10.41 7.90
C PHE A 62 -0.33 8.89 7.93
N PHE A 63 -0.32 8.24 6.76
CA PHE A 63 -0.09 6.80 6.66
C PHE A 63 1.29 6.35 7.14
N SER A 64 2.29 7.24 7.16
CA SER A 64 3.63 6.89 7.68
C SER A 64 3.61 6.56 9.16
N LYS A 65 2.71 7.16 9.94
CA LYS A 65 2.56 6.83 11.36
C LYS A 65 1.60 5.66 11.54
N THR A 66 0.47 5.71 10.86
CA THR A 66 -0.62 4.76 11.06
C THR A 66 -0.26 3.35 10.60
N LEU A 67 0.54 3.22 9.54
CA LEU A 67 1.02 1.96 9.00
C LEU A 67 2.48 1.66 9.37
N GLN A 68 3.03 2.31 10.40
CA GLN A 68 4.43 2.10 10.81
C GLN A 68 4.74 0.66 11.25
N HIS A 69 3.70 -0.08 11.68
CA HIS A 69 3.79 -1.47 12.10
C HIS A 69 3.85 -2.45 10.90
N TRP A 70 3.63 -1.97 9.68
CA TRP A 70 3.69 -2.81 8.49
C TRP A 70 5.14 -3.18 8.18
N PRO A 71 5.39 -4.44 7.77
CA PRO A 71 6.76 -4.96 7.64
C PRO A 71 7.55 -4.33 6.48
N HIS A 72 6.87 -3.80 5.46
CA HIS A 72 7.50 -3.32 4.24
C HIS A 72 6.96 -1.94 3.84
N ILE A 73 7.86 -0.95 3.80
CA ILE A 73 7.54 0.42 3.41
C ILE A 73 8.54 0.88 2.34
N ILE A 74 8.02 1.33 1.20
CA ILE A 74 8.77 1.97 0.11
C ILE A 74 8.34 3.43 0.07
N LYS A 75 9.27 4.37 0.19
CA LYS A 75 8.99 5.81 0.16
C LYS A 75 9.72 6.46 -1.01
N PHE A 76 8.98 7.21 -1.82
CA PHE A 76 9.50 8.12 -2.84
C PHE A 76 9.31 9.54 -2.31
N THR A 77 10.42 10.23 -2.06
CA THR A 77 10.46 11.63 -1.61
C THR A 77 10.42 12.56 -2.81
#